data_AF-A0AAW5VKQ0-F1
#
_entry.id   AF-A0AAW5VKQ0-F1
#
_cell.length_a   1.000
_cell.length_b   1.000
_cell.length_c   1.000
_cell.angle_alpha   90.00
_cell.angle_beta   90.00
_cell.angle_gamma   90.00
#
_symmetry.space_group_name_H-M   'P 1'
#
loop_
_entity.id
_entity.type
_entity.pdbx_description
1 polymer ?
#
loop_
_entity_poly.entity_id
_entity_poly.type
_entity_poly.pdbx_seq_one_letter_code
_entity_poly.pdbx_strand_id
1 'polypeptide(L)' 'MAKKRVEETKIFQILKEAESGVPMKELSRKYGFTEQTLYRWRNQYGGLELSDIQKMKELERENSELKKIVANM' A
#
# COMPACT_ATOMS: atom_id res chain seq x y z
N MET A 1 -13.51 -0.95 16.28
CA MET A 1 -12.91 0.27 15.69
C MET A 1 -12.63 0.01 14.22
N ALA A 2 -13.15 0.85 13.31
CA ALA A 2 -12.97 0.64 11.88
C ALA A 2 -11.48 0.77 11.51
N LYS A 3 -10.88 -0.31 11.00
CA LYS A 3 -9.52 -0.29 10.46
C LYS A 3 -9.54 0.60 9.21
N LYS A 4 -9.07 1.85 9.34
CA LYS A 4 -8.90 2.74 8.19
C LYS A 4 -7.83 2.11 7.30
N ARG A 5 -8.24 1.51 6.16
CA ARG A 5 -7.29 0.99 5.17
C ARG A 5 -6.51 2.18 4.64
N VAL A 6 -5.18 2.12 4.78
CA VAL A 6 -4.28 3.06 4.13
C VAL A 6 -4.19 2.61 2.67
N GLU A 7 -4.31 3.55 1.72
CA GLU A 7 -4.12 3.22 0.31
C GLU A 7 -2.70 2.69 0.08
N GLU A 8 -2.59 1.66 -0.75
CA GLU A 8 -1.34 0.97 -1.06
C GLU A 8 -0.32 1.89 -1.75
N THR A 9 -0.80 2.83 -2.57
CA THR A 9 -0.01 3.91 -3.16
C THR A 9 0.67 4.77 -2.10
N LYS A 10 -0.03 5.04 -1.00
CA LYS A 10 0.50 5.83 0.12
C LYS A 10 1.51 5.04 0.95
N ILE A 11 1.29 3.73 1.12
CA ILE A 11 2.28 2.83 1.74
C ILE A 11 3.58 2.84 0.95
N PHE A 12 3.49 2.77 -0.38
CA PHE A 12 4.67 2.81 -1.25
C PHE A 12 5.45 4.11 -1.14
N GLN A 13 4.77 5.27 -1.16
CA GLN A 13 5.43 6.57 -0.99
C GLN A 13 6.20 6.64 0.33
N ILE A 14 5.61 6.13 1.42
CA ILE A 14 6.25 6.08 2.73
C ILE A 14 7.49 5.17 2.72
N LEU A 15 7.40 4.00 2.07
CA LEU A 15 8.53 3.07 1.94
C LEU A 15 9.67 3.69 1.11
N LYS A 16 9.38 4.38 0.01
CA LYS A 16 10.39 5.12 -0.78
C LYS A 16 11.03 6.25 0.00
N GLU A 17 10.25 7.06 0.74
CA GLU A 17 10.82 8.10 1.60
C GLU A 17 11.76 7.48 2.66
N ALA A 18 11.37 6.35 3.25
CA ALA A 18 12.22 5.61 4.19
C ALA A 18 13.50 5.05 3.55
N GLU A 19 13.44 4.57 2.31
CA GLU A 19 14.60 4.10 1.53
C GLU A 19 15.54 5.26 1.13
N SER A 20 14.99 6.45 0.85
CA SER A 20 15.79 7.66 0.58
C SER A 20 16.50 8.23 1.82
N GLY A 21 16.32 7.60 2.99
CA GLY A 21 17.00 7.97 4.23
C GLY A 21 16.20 8.94 5.12
N VAL A 22 14.92 9.18 4.86
CA VAL A 22 14.09 10.00 5.74
C VAL A 22 13.91 9.29 7.09
N PRO A 23 14.15 9.95 8.23
CA PRO A 23 14.00 9.34 9.54
C PRO A 23 12.58 8.83 9.79
N MET A 24 12.48 7.60 10.31
CA MET A 24 11.22 6.95 10.69
C MET A 24 10.33 7.81 11.58
N LYS A 25 10.91 8.55 12.54
CA LYS A 25 10.17 9.46 13.43
C LYS A 25 9.44 10.58 12.68
N GLU A 26 10.03 11.10 11.61
CA GLU A 26 9.40 12.15 10.80
C GLU A 26 8.25 11.56 9.97
N LEU A 27 8.47 10.40 9.34
CA LEU A 27 7.43 9.72 8.59
C LEU A 27 6.24 9.34 9.48
N SER A 28 6.52 8.83 10.68
CA SER A 28 5.51 8.50 11.68
C SER A 28 4.65 9.72 12.06
N ARG A 29 5.29 10.89 12.27
CA ARG A 29 4.58 12.16 12.57
C ARG A 29 3.80 12.70 11.37
N LYS A 30 4.36 12.62 10.16
CA LYS A 30 3.77 13.15 8.92
C LYS A 30 2.54 12.35 8.49
N TYR A 31 2.62 11.03 8.59
CA TYR A 31 1.61 10.11 8.04
C TYR A 31 0.75 9.43 9.11
N GLY A 32 1.09 9.57 10.40
CA GLY A 32 0.28 9.06 11.50
C GLY A 32 0.32 7.54 11.66
N PHE A 33 1.49 6.92 11.50
CA PHE A 33 1.69 5.47 11.68
C PHE A 33 2.73 5.17 12.76
N THR A 34 2.76 3.93 13.25
CA THR A 34 3.75 3.45 14.24
C THR A 34 4.89 2.71 13.56
N GLU A 35 6.08 2.65 14.17
CA GLU A 35 7.22 1.91 13.58
C GLU A 35 6.88 0.45 13.23
N GLN A 36 6.08 -0.21 14.08
CA GLN A 36 5.56 -1.55 13.85
C GLN A 36 4.76 -1.66 12.53
N THR A 37 4.04 -0.59 12.18
CA THR A 37 3.27 -0.51 10.93
C THR A 37 4.19 -0.43 9.73
N LEU A 38 5.28 0.35 9.80
CA LEU A 38 6.25 0.41 8.70
C LEU A 38 6.99 -0.92 8.52
N TYR A 39 7.34 -1.62 9.60
CA TYR A 39 7.92 -2.96 9.51
C TYR A 39 6.99 -3.94 8.81
N ARG A 40 5.69 -3.92 9.14
CA ARG A 40 4.69 -4.73 8.44
C ARG A 40 4.61 -4.39 6.96
N TRP A 41 4.59 -3.10 6.61
CA TRP A 41 4.58 -2.66 5.23
C TRP A 41 5.85 -3.05 4.48
N ARG A 42 7.02 -2.97 5.11
CA ARG A 42 8.28 -3.40 4.51
C ARG A 42 8.32 -4.92 4.28
N ASN A 43 7.73 -5.72 5.17
CA ASN A 43 7.61 -7.18 4.93
C ASN A 43 6.60 -7.53 3.84
N GLN A 44 5.51 -6.75 3.70
CA GLN A 44 4.44 -7.04 2.77
C GLN A 44 4.68 -6.45 1.37
N TYR A 45 5.33 -5.29 1.30
CA TYR A 45 5.53 -4.50 0.08
C TYR A 45 7.00 -4.15 -0.19
N GLY A 46 7.93 -4.42 0.74
CA GLY A 46 9.35 -4.15 0.53
C GLY A 46 9.94 -5.17 -0.44
N GLY A 47 10.33 -4.70 -1.62
CA GLY A 47 10.74 -5.53 -2.76
C GLY A 47 9.79 -5.44 -3.95
N LEU A 48 8.62 -4.82 -3.79
CA LEU A 48 7.77 -4.42 -4.91
C LEU A 48 8.22 -3.05 -5.41
N GLU A 49 8.23 -2.84 -6.73
CA GLU A 49 8.35 -1.53 -7.36
C GLU A 49 6.98 -0.84 -7.48
N LEU A 50 6.98 0.47 -7.75
CA LEU A 50 5.74 1.27 -7.86
C LEU A 50 4.85 0.74 -9.00
N SER A 51 5.49 0.24 -10.06
CA SER A 51 4.89 -0.42 -11.21
C SER A 51 4.17 -1.71 -10.84
N ASP A 52 4.71 -2.51 -9.91
CA ASP A 52 4.09 -3.76 -9.46
C ASP A 52 2.78 -3.49 -8.71
N ILE A 53 2.74 -2.44 -7.90
CA ILE A 53 1.53 -2.03 -7.17
C ILE A 53 0.46 -1.48 -8.12
N GLN A 54 0.84 -0.67 -9.10
CA GLN A 54 -0.11 -0.18 -10.11
C GLN A 54 -0.73 -1.33 -10.90
N LYS A 55 0.09 -2.28 -11.33
CA LYS A 55 -0.35 -3.47 -12.06
C LYS A 55 -1.27 -4.35 -11.21
N MET A 56 -0.97 -4.50 -9.92
CA MET A 56 -1.83 -5.21 -8.97
C MET A 56 -3.20 -4.54 -8.83
N LYS A 57 -3.24 -3.21 -8.69
CA LYS A 57 -4.49 -2.44 -8.56
C LYS A 57 -5.36 -2.53 -9.83
N GLU A 58 -4.73 -2.55 -11.00
CA GLU A 58 -5.41 -2.72 -12.29
C GLU A 58 -6.01 -4.12 -12.43
N LEU A 59 -5.23 -5.16 -12.10
CA LEU A 59 -5.70 -6.54 -12.07
C LEU A 59 -6.84 -6.76 -11.07
N GLU A 60 -6.78 -6.14 -9.89
CA GLU A 60 -7.88 -6.19 -8.91
C GLU A 60 -9.16 -5.53 -9.45
N ARG A 61 -9.02 -4.41 -10.18
CA ARG A 61 -10.15 -3.73 -10.80
C ARG A 61 -10.79 -4.60 -11.89
N GLU A 62 -9.98 -5.15 -12.80
CA GLU A 62 -10.49 -6.04 -13.85
C GLU A 62 -11.16 -7.28 -13.26
N ASN A 63 -10.55 -7.91 -12.24
CA ASN A 63 -11.12 -9.08 -11.59
C ASN A 63 -12.46 -8.76 -10.88
N SER A 64 -12.57 -7.56 -10.28
CA SER A 64 -13.82 -7.09 -9.67
C SER A 64 -14.92 -6.89 -10.72
N GLU A 65 -14.60 -6.26 -11.85
CA GLU A 65 -15.56 -6.08 -12.95
C GLU A 65 -15.97 -7.42 -13.58
N LEU A 66 -15.02 -8.32 -13.82
CA LEU A 66 -15.31 -9.67 -14.31
C LEU A 66 -16.22 -10.44 -13.34
N LYS A 67 -15.95 -10.38 -12.03
CA LYS A 67 -16.81 -11.02 -11.02
C LYS A 67 -18.23 -10.44 -11.02
N LYS A 68 -18.39 -9.12 -11.21
CA LYS A 68 -19.73 -8.52 -11.32
C LYS A 68 -20.45 -9.00 -12.57
N ILE A 69 -19.77 -9.10 -13.71
CA ILE A 69 -20.37 -9.58 -14.95
C ILE A 69 -20.82 -11.03 -14.78
N VAL A 70 -19.96 -11.91 -14.25
CA VAL A 70 -20.28 -13.31 -13.98
C VAL A 70 -21.43 -13.45 -12.96
N ALA A 71 -21.48 -12.60 -11.94
CA ALA A 71 -22.52 -12.65 -10.91
C ALA A 71 -23.89 -12.12 -11.37
N ASN A 72 -23.92 -11.34 -12.45
CA ASN A 72 -25.16 -10.78 -13.05
C ASN A 72 -25.64 -11.59 -14.28
N MET A 73 -25.02 -12.74 -14.53
CA MET A 73 -25.33 -13.67 -15.64
C MET A 73 -26.02 -14.91 -15.07
#